data_AF-A0A1X0QUA3-F1
#
_entry.id   AF-A0A1X0QUA3-F1
#
_cell.length_a   1.000
_cell.length_b   1.000
_cell.length_c   1.000
_cell.angle_alpha   90.00
_cell.angle_beta   90.00
_cell.angle_gamma   90.00
#
_symmetry.space_group_name_H-M   'P 1'
#
loop_
_entity.id
_entity.type
_entity.pdbx_description
1 polymer ?
#
loop_
_entity_poly.entity_id
_entity_poly.type
_entity_poly.pdbx_seq_one_letter_code
_entity_poly.pdbx_strand_id
1 'polypeptide(L)'
;SLALVDTQRGLDSSKISKKTAIFEALKIFIASGNGEYPKQELEKLAIENGAECVQNADASDIVIAGNANYHVLSLINSGKYNILSFQYFLDCVKEKDLLDIEPRYTIHITDVTRQEVMEYIDDWGDSYTKLVSEERLAEVLLYIDCQLMYLYILCKKVLKKMTLDNRNEEYYRKLVSEHAERYFDSHIPGMLFLKVIVYFDQDAKMTLTRLDSSLTADWIKKKKSWDKLELLSIRFKSEGGLIREIPTEDVTHVVFNNQDLCRLEELTRTFRR
;
A
#
# COMPACT_ATOMS: atom_id res chain seq x y z
N SER A 1 39.36 33.00 -1.32
CA SER A 1 38.03 33.58 -1.07
C SER A 1 37.01 32.69 -1.78
N LEU A 2 36.45 31.69 -1.09
CA LEU A 2 35.36 30.89 -1.66
C LEU A 2 34.09 31.74 -1.57
N ALA A 3 33.56 32.17 -2.71
CA ALA A 3 32.23 32.77 -2.77
C ALA A 3 31.23 31.72 -2.28
N LEU A 4 30.59 31.98 -1.14
CA LEU A 4 29.36 31.30 -0.74
C LEU A 4 28.39 31.40 -1.93
N VAL A 5 27.99 30.24 -2.45
CA VAL A 5 27.01 30.13 -3.54
C VAL A 5 25.76 30.90 -3.12
N ASP A 6 25.18 31.74 -3.99
CA ASP A 6 24.03 32.60 -3.62
C ASP A 6 22.81 31.82 -3.07
N THR A 7 22.74 30.52 -3.28
CA THR A 7 21.74 29.60 -2.67
C THR A 7 21.95 29.34 -1.17
N GLN A 8 23.10 29.73 -0.61
CA GLN A 8 23.43 29.63 0.82
C GLN A 8 23.29 30.97 1.56
N ARG A 9 23.03 32.07 0.85
CA ARG A 9 22.71 33.36 1.47
C ARG A 9 21.22 33.41 1.79
N GLY A 10 20.91 33.69 3.06
CA GLY A 10 19.54 33.89 3.50
C GLY A 10 18.88 35.09 2.83
N LEU A 11 17.57 35.02 2.67
CA LEU A 11 16.78 36.08 2.08
C LEU A 11 16.67 37.30 3.00
N ASP A 12 16.79 38.51 2.44
CA ASP A 12 16.56 39.77 3.17
C ASP A 12 15.07 39.93 3.52
N SER A 13 14.74 39.67 4.78
CA SER A 13 13.37 39.67 5.30
C SER A 13 12.82 41.07 5.58
N SER A 14 13.62 42.13 5.48
CA SER A 14 13.25 43.50 5.87
C SER A 14 12.07 44.08 5.08
N LYS A 15 11.73 43.51 3.91
CA LYS A 15 10.66 43.96 3.02
C LYS A 15 9.48 42.99 2.90
N ILE A 16 9.48 41.88 3.63
CA ILE A 16 8.39 40.89 3.56
C ILE A 16 7.30 41.26 4.57
N SER A 17 6.04 41.27 4.12
CA SER A 17 4.89 41.48 4.99
C SER A 17 4.32 40.14 5.47
N LYS A 18 4.12 40.01 6.79
CA LYS A 18 3.47 38.86 7.42
C LYS A 18 1.99 38.84 7.01
N LYS A 19 1.55 37.72 6.42
CA LYS A 19 0.16 37.45 6.00
C LYS A 19 -0.61 36.67 7.05
N THR A 20 0.04 35.70 7.70
CA THR A 20 -0.57 34.84 8.73
C THR A 20 0.42 34.60 9.88
N ALA A 21 -0.02 33.88 10.92
CA ALA A 21 0.76 33.57 12.13
C ALA A 21 0.90 32.06 12.38
N ILE A 22 0.69 31.24 11.35
CA ILE A 22 0.63 29.77 11.46
C ILE A 22 1.92 29.20 12.10
N PHE A 23 3.07 29.79 11.78
CA PHE A 23 4.38 29.32 12.23
C PHE A 23 5.07 30.25 13.24
N GLU A 24 4.31 31.13 13.92
CA GLU A 24 4.89 32.19 14.77
C GLU A 24 5.80 31.69 15.90
N ALA A 25 5.58 30.48 16.39
CA ALA A 25 6.39 29.88 17.45
C ALA A 25 7.56 29.02 16.93
N LEU A 26 7.78 28.95 15.61
CA LEU A 26 8.73 28.01 15.01
C LEU A 26 9.92 28.70 14.35
N LYS A 27 11.11 28.19 14.67
CA LYS A 27 12.35 28.46 13.94
C LYS A 27 12.54 27.42 12.85
N ILE A 28 12.53 27.87 11.61
CA ILE A 28 12.57 26.98 10.44
C ILE A 28 13.87 27.21 9.67
N PHE A 29 14.58 26.12 9.36
CA PHE A 29 15.69 26.14 8.43
C PHE A 29 15.29 25.49 7.10
N ILE A 30 15.34 26.24 5.99
CA ILE A 30 15.11 25.68 4.65
C ILE A 30 16.44 25.17 4.09
N ALA A 31 16.65 23.85 4.15
CA ALA A 31 17.86 23.20 3.67
C ALA A 31 17.92 23.12 2.13
N SER A 32 16.78 22.96 1.48
CA SER A 32 16.68 22.91 0.02
C SER A 32 15.27 23.20 -0.50
N GLY A 33 15.18 23.66 -1.74
CA GLY A 33 13.93 23.70 -2.52
C GLY A 33 13.91 22.62 -3.62
N ASN A 34 12.92 22.67 -4.49
CA ASN A 34 12.84 21.84 -5.69
C ASN A 34 12.73 22.74 -6.96
N GLY A 35 12.41 22.14 -8.11
CA GLY A 35 12.29 22.88 -9.37
C GLY A 35 11.07 23.81 -9.43
N GLU A 36 10.00 23.49 -8.71
CA GLU A 36 8.76 24.28 -8.66
C GLU A 36 8.79 25.36 -7.58
N TYR A 37 9.38 25.03 -6.43
CA TYR A 37 9.53 25.87 -5.25
C TYR A 37 11.02 26.00 -4.90
N PRO A 38 11.72 27.00 -5.45
CA PRO A 38 13.09 27.30 -5.09
C PRO A 38 13.24 27.61 -3.60
N LYS A 39 14.43 27.37 -3.04
CA LYS A 39 14.71 27.59 -1.61
C LYS A 39 14.26 28.98 -1.13
N GLN A 40 14.61 30.04 -1.86
CA GLN A 40 14.26 31.41 -1.48
C GLN A 40 12.75 31.67 -1.48
N GLU A 41 11.99 30.98 -2.32
CA GLU A 41 10.53 31.08 -2.33
C GLU A 41 9.93 30.41 -1.10
N LEU A 42 10.46 29.25 -0.70
CA LEU A 42 10.07 28.59 0.54
C LEU A 42 10.42 29.42 1.79
N GLU A 43 11.61 30.03 1.82
CA GLU A 43 12.02 30.95 2.90
C GLU A 43 11.07 32.15 2.99
N LYS A 44 10.76 32.77 1.84
CA LYS A 44 9.81 33.88 1.77
C LYS A 44 8.44 33.45 2.30
N LEU A 45 7.92 32.32 1.83
CA LEU A 45 6.60 31.84 2.25
C LEU A 45 6.59 31.51 3.75
N ALA A 46 7.67 30.98 4.32
CA ALA A 46 7.81 30.74 5.76
C ALA A 46 7.70 32.04 6.57
N ILE A 47 8.43 33.07 6.16
CA ILE A 47 8.39 34.41 6.79
C ILE A 47 7.00 35.05 6.64
N GLU A 48 6.39 34.95 5.45
CA GLU A 48 5.03 35.46 5.20
C GLU A 48 3.99 34.80 6.12
N ASN A 49 4.22 33.57 6.58
CA ASN A 49 3.33 32.85 7.49
C ASN A 49 3.81 32.85 8.95
N GLY A 50 4.75 33.74 9.28
CA GLY A 50 5.13 34.08 10.65
C GLY A 50 6.33 33.34 11.21
N ALA A 51 6.97 32.43 10.47
CA ALA A 51 8.13 31.70 10.96
C ALA A 51 9.37 32.59 11.15
N GLU A 52 10.22 32.24 12.12
CA GLU A 52 11.58 32.74 12.17
C GLU A 52 12.47 31.87 11.25
N CYS A 53 12.77 32.37 10.06
CA CYS A 53 13.63 31.64 9.12
C CYS A 53 15.10 31.78 9.52
N VAL A 54 15.70 30.71 10.03
CA VAL A 54 17.12 30.65 10.39
C VAL A 54 17.95 30.10 9.24
N GLN A 55 19.27 30.31 9.29
CA GLN A 55 20.21 29.83 8.25
C GLN A 55 21.13 28.70 8.74
N ASN A 56 20.94 28.25 9.98
CA ASN A 56 21.66 27.11 10.57
C ASN A 56 20.66 26.13 11.19
N ALA A 57 20.82 24.84 10.90
CA ALA A 57 20.01 23.77 11.44
C ALA A 57 20.10 23.66 12.97
N ASP A 58 21.25 24.00 13.59
CA ASP A 58 21.40 23.97 15.05
C ASP A 58 20.47 24.96 15.78
N ALA A 59 20.00 26.00 15.08
CA ALA A 59 19.12 27.03 15.62
C ALA A 59 17.64 26.83 15.22
N SER A 60 17.32 25.76 14.49
CA SER A 60 15.96 25.48 14.01
C SER A 60 15.29 24.41 14.86
N ASP A 61 13.98 24.56 15.04
CA ASP A 61 13.11 23.51 15.60
C ASP A 61 12.82 22.46 14.52
N ILE A 62 12.66 22.89 13.26
CA ILE A 62 12.37 22.05 12.10
C ILE A 62 13.22 22.44 10.90
N VAL A 63 13.72 21.44 10.18
CA VAL A 63 14.39 21.58 8.89
C VAL A 63 13.44 21.17 7.77
N ILE A 64 13.35 21.99 6.72
CA ILE A 64 12.55 21.69 5.52
C ILE A 64 13.46 21.38 4.33
N ALA A 65 13.15 20.30 3.61
CA ALA A 65 13.86 19.92 2.40
C ALA A 65 12.91 19.69 1.21
N GLY A 66 13.22 20.32 0.09
CA GLY A 66 12.56 20.12 -1.21
C GLY A 66 13.19 19.03 -2.08
N ASN A 67 14.46 18.71 -1.85
CA ASN A 67 15.18 17.66 -2.56
C ASN A 67 16.27 17.00 -1.70
N ALA A 68 16.64 15.76 -2.05
CA ALA A 68 17.71 15.01 -1.41
C ALA A 68 19.08 15.37 -2.02
N ASN A 69 19.65 16.50 -1.58
CA ASN A 69 21.02 16.89 -1.94
C ASN A 69 22.03 16.46 -0.85
N TYR A 70 23.33 16.57 -1.14
CA TYR A 70 24.40 16.18 -0.19
C TYR A 70 24.31 16.88 1.17
N HIS A 71 23.82 18.13 1.21
CA HIS A 71 23.64 18.85 2.47
C HIS A 71 22.52 18.24 3.31
N VAL A 72 21.36 17.96 2.70
CA VAL A 72 20.24 17.28 3.37
C VAL A 72 20.65 15.89 3.85
N LEU A 73 21.36 15.12 3.03
CA LEU A 73 21.89 13.81 3.44
C LEU A 73 22.84 13.91 4.64
N SER A 74 23.69 14.95 4.68
CA SER A 74 24.55 15.21 5.83
C SER A 74 23.75 15.50 7.11
N LEU A 75 22.64 16.24 7.01
CA LEU A 75 21.77 16.52 8.15
C LEU A 75 21.06 15.26 8.63
N ILE A 76 20.55 14.44 7.70
CA ILE A 76 19.94 13.12 8.02
C ILE A 76 20.94 12.24 8.76
N ASN A 77 22.17 12.11 8.24
CA ASN A 77 23.21 11.28 8.84
C ASN A 77 23.65 11.74 10.24
N SER A 78 23.39 13.01 10.59
CA SER A 78 23.67 13.50 11.95
C SER A 78 22.71 12.94 12.99
N GLY A 79 21.47 12.58 12.59
CA GLY A 79 20.42 12.09 13.49
C GLY A 79 19.84 13.12 14.46
N LYS A 80 20.21 14.41 14.32
CA LYS A 80 19.92 15.45 15.32
C LYS A 80 18.66 16.28 15.04
N TYR A 81 18.16 16.27 13.81
CA TYR A 81 17.17 17.24 13.36
C TYR A 81 15.90 16.54 12.89
N ASN A 82 14.76 17.19 13.12
CA ASN A 82 13.52 16.84 12.45
C ASN A 82 13.53 17.47 11.06
N ILE A 83 13.56 16.64 10.02
CA ILE A 83 13.63 17.01 8.62
C ILE A 83 12.33 16.60 7.94
N LEU A 84 11.55 17.60 7.54
CA LEU A 84 10.27 17.41 6.87
C LEU A 84 10.35 17.81 5.40
N SER A 85 9.49 17.21 4.59
CA SER A 85 9.23 17.59 3.22
C SER A 85 8.61 18.99 3.16
N PHE A 86 8.97 19.78 2.16
CA PHE A 86 8.33 21.07 1.89
C PHE A 86 6.80 20.97 1.70
N GLN A 87 6.26 19.78 1.38
CA GLN A 87 4.81 19.57 1.28
C GLN A 87 4.10 19.84 2.61
N TYR A 88 4.72 19.54 3.76
CA TYR A 88 4.18 19.88 5.08
C TYR A 88 3.81 21.35 5.18
N PHE A 89 4.73 22.17 4.69
CA PHE A 89 4.63 23.61 4.75
C PHE A 89 3.52 24.12 3.82
N LEU A 90 3.42 23.60 2.60
CA LEU A 90 2.35 23.96 1.67
C LEU A 90 0.96 23.58 2.19
N ASP A 91 0.84 22.40 2.79
CA ASP A 91 -0.43 21.91 3.33
C ASP A 91 -0.86 22.72 4.56
N CYS A 92 0.06 23.04 5.48
CA CYS A 92 -0.22 23.94 6.60
C CYS A 92 -0.74 25.31 6.13
N VAL A 93 -0.12 25.90 5.10
CA VAL A 93 -0.56 27.18 4.53
C VAL A 93 -1.95 27.06 3.88
N LYS A 94 -2.22 25.95 3.18
CA LYS A 94 -3.50 25.69 2.53
C LYS A 94 -4.63 25.52 3.55
N GLU A 95 -4.41 24.70 4.58
CA GLU A 95 -5.38 24.43 5.65
C GLU A 95 -5.46 25.58 6.67
N LYS A 96 -4.51 26.53 6.60
CA LYS A 96 -4.37 27.68 7.50
C LYS A 96 -4.20 27.28 8.97
N ASP A 97 -3.56 26.14 9.21
CA ASP A 97 -3.32 25.59 10.53
C ASP A 97 -1.97 24.86 10.58
N LEU A 98 -1.44 24.68 11.78
CA LEU A 98 -0.23 23.92 12.00
C LEU A 98 -0.60 22.43 12.08
N LEU A 99 -0.34 21.69 11.01
CA LEU A 99 -0.70 20.27 10.93
C LEU A 99 0.22 19.41 11.81
N ASP A 100 -0.31 18.30 12.30
CA ASP A 100 0.50 17.29 12.98
C ASP A 100 1.56 16.70 12.03
N ILE A 101 2.70 16.31 12.59
CA ILE A 101 3.74 15.62 11.84
C ILE A 101 3.26 14.20 11.53
N GLU A 102 3.21 13.86 10.24
CA GLU A 102 2.77 12.56 9.72
C GLU A 102 3.86 11.93 8.84
N PRO A 103 3.86 10.60 8.63
CA PRO A 103 4.88 9.93 7.83
C PRO A 103 5.03 10.47 6.40
N ARG A 104 3.94 10.91 5.74
CA ARG A 104 4.00 11.54 4.41
C ARG A 104 4.83 12.82 4.34
N TYR A 105 4.93 13.52 5.46
CA TYR A 105 5.71 14.74 5.58
C TYR A 105 7.14 14.46 6.05
N THR A 106 7.40 13.27 6.56
CA THR A 106 8.63 12.96 7.28
C THR A 106 9.71 12.45 6.33
N ILE A 107 10.83 13.16 6.23
CA ILE A 107 12.05 12.65 5.58
C ILE A 107 12.93 11.98 6.63
N HIS A 108 13.08 12.61 7.79
CA HIS A 108 13.77 12.08 8.95
C HIS A 108 13.24 12.78 10.20
N ILE A 109 13.05 12.04 11.29
CA ILE A 109 12.74 12.61 12.60
C ILE A 109 13.63 11.95 13.64
N THR A 110 13.93 12.72 14.69
CA THR A 110 14.66 12.23 15.85
C THR A 110 13.87 11.16 16.59
N ASP A 111 14.55 10.35 17.41
CA ASP A 111 13.89 9.31 18.21
C ASP A 111 12.90 9.91 19.22
N VAL A 112 13.19 11.10 19.76
CA VAL A 112 12.30 11.82 20.68
C VAL A 112 11.01 12.20 19.98
N THR A 113 11.10 12.89 18.83
CA THR A 113 9.91 13.27 18.06
C THR A 113 9.18 12.06 17.52
N ARG A 114 9.87 10.96 17.19
CA ARG A 114 9.20 9.71 16.83
C ARG A 114 8.32 9.19 17.96
N GLN A 115 8.79 9.23 19.21
CA GLN A 115 7.98 8.80 20.36
C GLN A 115 6.74 9.68 20.54
N GLU A 116 6.88 11.00 20.37
CA GLU A 116 5.75 11.95 20.42
C GLU A 116 4.73 11.68 19.30
N VAL A 117 5.21 11.43 18.07
CA VAL A 117 4.35 11.11 16.91
C VAL A 117 3.55 9.81 17.13
N MET A 118 4.17 8.81 17.77
CA MET A 118 3.52 7.53 18.07
C MET A 118 2.37 7.63 19.09
N GLU A 119 2.19 8.78 19.76
CA GLU A 119 1.05 9.01 20.65
C GLU A 119 -0.26 9.20 19.87
N TYR A 120 -0.19 9.66 18.62
CA TYR A 120 -1.38 9.99 17.81
C TYR A 120 -1.40 9.34 16.42
N ILE A 121 -0.35 8.58 16.07
CA ILE A 121 -0.24 7.80 14.84
C ILE A 121 0.09 6.34 15.18
N ASP A 122 -0.48 5.40 14.43
CA ASP A 122 -0.16 3.98 14.54
C ASP A 122 1.20 3.61 13.91
N ASP A 123 1.61 2.35 14.10
CA ASP A 123 2.88 1.84 13.56
C ASP A 123 2.96 1.88 12.03
N TRP A 124 1.81 2.05 11.36
CA TRP A 124 1.65 2.03 9.90
C TRP A 124 1.44 3.42 9.29
N GLY A 125 1.36 4.46 10.12
CA GLY A 125 1.21 5.83 9.66
C GLY A 125 -0.23 6.31 9.50
N ASP A 126 -1.21 5.62 10.07
CA ASP A 126 -2.59 6.08 10.17
C ASP A 126 -2.85 6.82 11.49
N SER A 127 -3.68 7.86 11.46
CA SER A 127 -3.94 8.69 12.64
C SER A 127 -5.01 8.06 13.53
N TYR A 128 -4.79 8.05 14.85
CA TYR A 128 -5.81 7.63 15.81
C TYR A 128 -6.94 8.65 16.00
N THR A 129 -6.68 9.93 15.67
CA THR A 129 -7.54 11.06 16.05
C THR A 129 -8.27 11.69 14.86
N LYS A 130 -7.87 11.37 13.62
CA LYS A 130 -8.45 11.92 12.39
C LYS A 130 -9.11 10.84 11.55
N LEU A 131 -10.18 11.22 10.85
CA LEU A 131 -10.79 10.34 9.86
C LEU A 131 -9.90 10.26 8.61
N VAL A 132 -9.72 9.05 8.10
CA VAL A 132 -8.93 8.79 6.90
C VAL A 132 -9.76 9.02 5.63
N SER A 133 -9.21 9.72 4.64
CA SER A 133 -9.78 9.81 3.29
C SER A 133 -9.30 8.66 2.40
N GLU A 134 -9.94 8.44 1.24
CA GLU A 134 -9.51 7.39 0.31
C GLU A 134 -8.07 7.59 -0.16
N GLU A 135 -7.70 8.83 -0.48
CA GLU A 135 -6.33 9.19 -0.89
C GLU A 135 -5.33 8.90 0.24
N ARG A 136 -5.71 9.26 1.47
CA ARG A 136 -4.84 9.12 2.63
C ARG A 136 -4.68 7.65 3.03
N LEU A 137 -5.73 6.85 2.90
CA LEU A 137 -5.66 5.40 3.06
C LEU A 137 -4.74 4.76 2.02
N ALA A 138 -4.82 5.17 0.75
CA ALA A 138 -3.93 4.68 -0.30
C ALA A 138 -2.45 4.98 0.01
N GLU A 139 -2.16 6.16 0.56
CA GLU A 139 -0.80 6.53 0.99
C GLU A 139 -0.32 5.70 2.20
N VAL A 140 -1.18 5.41 3.18
CA VAL A 140 -0.87 4.49 4.30
C VAL A 140 -0.54 3.10 3.78
N LEU A 141 -1.39 2.54 2.91
CA LEU A 141 -1.18 1.20 2.35
C LEU A 141 0.13 1.12 1.55
N LEU A 142 0.44 2.16 0.76
CA LEU A 142 1.72 2.23 0.05
C LEU A 142 2.91 2.31 1.00
N TYR A 143 2.77 3.02 2.13
CA TYR A 143 3.82 3.09 3.14
C TYR A 143 4.11 1.72 3.76
N ILE A 144 3.08 0.94 4.09
CA ILE A 144 3.21 -0.44 4.58
C ILE A 144 4.00 -1.28 3.55
N ASP A 145 3.62 -1.23 2.27
CA ASP A 145 4.30 -1.96 1.20
C ASP A 145 5.76 -1.53 1.03
N CYS A 146 6.04 -0.23 1.12
CA CYS A 146 7.39 0.31 0.99
C CYS A 146 8.29 -0.07 2.17
N GLN A 147 7.78 -0.06 3.40
CA GLN A 147 8.52 -0.55 4.56
C GLN A 147 8.88 -2.03 4.40
N LEU A 148 7.91 -2.85 3.95
CA LEU A 148 8.14 -4.27 3.66
C LEU A 148 9.19 -4.46 2.55
N MET A 149 9.15 -3.63 1.50
CA MET A 149 10.11 -3.69 0.39
C MET A 149 11.52 -3.21 0.79
N TYR A 150 11.64 -2.16 1.59
CA TYR A 150 12.92 -1.70 2.12
C TYR A 150 13.57 -2.78 3.00
N LEU A 151 12.77 -3.39 3.89
CA LEU A 151 13.20 -4.53 4.69
C LEU A 151 13.57 -5.74 3.79
N TYR A 152 12.82 -5.99 2.71
CA TYR A 152 13.11 -7.01 1.69
C TYR A 152 14.51 -6.86 1.10
N ILE A 153 14.84 -5.65 0.66
CA ILE A 153 16.12 -5.33 0.02
C ILE A 153 17.27 -5.48 1.02
N LEU A 154 17.09 -5.00 2.26
CA LEU A 154 18.12 -5.04 3.30
C LEU A 154 18.36 -6.44 3.90
N CYS A 155 17.33 -7.28 3.94
CA CYS A 155 17.36 -8.53 4.71
C CYS A 155 17.03 -9.76 3.86
N LYS A 156 17.71 -9.94 2.73
CA LYS A 156 17.62 -11.12 1.83
C LYS A 156 17.64 -12.51 2.52
N LYS A 157 18.16 -12.61 3.76
CA LYS A 157 18.15 -13.85 4.58
C LYS A 157 16.97 -13.96 5.56
N VAL A 158 16.39 -12.85 6.00
CA VAL A 158 15.25 -12.84 6.94
C VAL A 158 13.94 -13.04 6.19
N LEU A 159 13.86 -12.65 4.92
CA LEU A 159 12.59 -12.66 4.18
C LEU A 159 12.06 -13.99 3.66
N LYS A 160 12.79 -15.11 3.74
CA LYS A 160 12.11 -16.41 3.67
C LYS A 160 11.09 -16.60 4.83
N LYS A 161 11.15 -15.77 5.87
CA LYS A 161 10.18 -15.72 6.98
C LYS A 161 9.21 -14.54 6.93
N MET A 162 9.44 -13.52 6.10
CA MET A 162 8.76 -12.22 6.17
C MET A 162 8.10 -11.76 4.86
N THR A 163 8.43 -12.34 3.70
CA THR A 163 7.54 -12.23 2.54
C THR A 163 6.30 -13.05 2.86
N LEU A 164 5.17 -12.37 3.09
CA LEU A 164 3.85 -12.97 3.23
C LEU A 164 3.84 -14.07 4.27
N ASP A 165 3.51 -13.70 5.51
CA ASP A 165 2.73 -14.56 6.39
C ASP A 165 2.59 -16.02 5.90
N ASN A 166 3.42 -16.92 6.41
CA ASN A 166 3.44 -18.33 6.00
C ASN A 166 2.11 -19.07 6.29
N ARG A 167 1.08 -18.36 6.76
CA ARG A 167 -0.28 -18.89 6.87
C ARG A 167 -0.79 -19.24 5.46
N ASN A 168 -1.50 -20.35 5.40
CA ASN A 168 -2.00 -20.90 4.13
C ASN A 168 -3.15 -20.03 3.57
N GLU A 169 -3.46 -20.23 2.29
CA GLU A 169 -4.60 -19.58 1.59
C GLU A 169 -5.92 -19.71 2.38
N GLU A 170 -6.10 -20.81 3.10
CA GLU A 170 -7.24 -21.07 3.97
C GLU A 170 -7.38 -20.05 5.11
N TYR A 171 -6.28 -19.64 5.74
CA TYR A 171 -6.30 -18.61 6.78
C TYR A 171 -6.85 -17.28 6.25
N TYR A 172 -6.33 -16.81 5.12
CA TYR A 172 -6.79 -15.56 4.51
C TYR A 172 -8.25 -15.65 4.08
N ARG A 173 -8.66 -16.78 3.53
CA ARG A 173 -10.06 -16.99 3.16
C ARG A 173 -10.99 -16.95 4.38
N LYS A 174 -10.58 -17.54 5.49
CA LYS A 174 -11.32 -17.46 6.76
C LYS A 174 -11.40 -16.01 7.24
N LEU A 175 -10.30 -15.27 7.22
CA LEU A 175 -10.27 -13.86 7.60
C LEU A 175 -11.23 -13.02 6.76
N VAL A 176 -11.20 -13.18 5.43
CA VAL A 176 -12.11 -12.47 4.51
C VAL A 176 -13.56 -12.86 4.78
N SER A 177 -13.84 -14.14 5.09
CA SER A 177 -15.19 -14.59 5.45
C SER A 177 -15.70 -13.95 6.76
N GLU A 178 -14.86 -13.87 7.79
CA GLU A 178 -15.22 -13.22 9.06
C GLU A 178 -15.49 -11.72 8.88
N HIS A 179 -14.71 -11.05 8.03
CA HIS A 179 -14.94 -9.64 7.70
C HIS A 179 -16.20 -9.45 6.85
N ALA A 180 -16.44 -10.33 5.87
CA ALA A 180 -17.67 -10.32 5.08
C ALA A 180 -18.90 -10.39 5.99
N GLU A 181 -18.90 -11.32 6.96
CA GLU A 181 -20.02 -11.50 7.89
C GLU A 181 -20.21 -10.33 8.86
N ARG A 182 -19.12 -9.66 9.25
CA ARG A 182 -19.17 -8.56 10.21
C ARG A 182 -19.59 -7.24 9.57
N TYR A 183 -19.17 -6.99 8.34
CA TYR A 183 -19.25 -5.65 7.73
C TYR A 183 -20.14 -5.58 6.47
N PHE A 184 -20.60 -6.71 5.92
CA PHE A 184 -21.45 -6.73 4.72
C PHE A 184 -22.75 -7.51 4.99
N ASP A 185 -23.89 -6.89 4.67
CA ASP A 185 -25.21 -7.51 4.87
C ASP A 185 -25.50 -8.66 3.89
N SER A 186 -24.87 -8.64 2.71
CA SER A 186 -25.15 -9.57 1.61
C SER A 186 -23.89 -10.33 1.17
N HIS A 187 -23.04 -9.69 0.38
CA HIS A 187 -21.77 -10.22 -0.10
C HIS A 187 -20.78 -9.09 -0.34
N ILE A 188 -19.49 -9.41 -0.33
CA ILE A 188 -18.46 -8.48 -0.78
C ILE A 188 -18.58 -8.33 -2.31
N PRO A 189 -18.66 -7.10 -2.85
CA PRO A 189 -18.65 -6.89 -4.30
C PRO A 189 -17.44 -7.57 -4.97
N GLY A 190 -17.68 -8.32 -6.05
CA GLY A 190 -16.63 -9.09 -6.74
C GLY A 190 -16.18 -10.37 -6.02
N MET A 191 -16.87 -10.77 -4.95
CA MET A 191 -16.59 -12.03 -4.23
C MET A 191 -17.87 -12.86 -3.99
N LEU A 192 -18.72 -12.96 -5.01
CA LEU A 192 -20.01 -13.68 -4.92
C LEU A 192 -19.85 -15.13 -4.43
N PHE A 193 -18.74 -15.78 -4.80
CA PHE A 193 -18.50 -17.18 -4.50
C PHE A 193 -17.55 -17.41 -3.32
N LEU A 194 -17.31 -16.40 -2.47
CA LEU A 194 -16.37 -16.48 -1.35
C LEU A 194 -16.58 -17.70 -0.45
N LYS A 195 -17.85 -18.09 -0.19
CA LYS A 195 -18.21 -19.24 0.66
C LYS A 195 -18.42 -20.55 -0.12
N VAL A 196 -18.24 -20.54 -1.44
CA VAL A 196 -18.51 -21.68 -2.31
C VAL A 196 -17.22 -22.45 -2.60
N ILE A 197 -17.26 -23.77 -2.46
CA ILE A 197 -16.15 -24.68 -2.76
C ILE A 197 -16.64 -25.60 -3.86
N VAL A 198 -16.04 -25.48 -5.05
CA VAL A 198 -16.48 -26.20 -6.25
C VAL A 198 -15.47 -27.26 -6.65
N TYR A 199 -15.98 -28.42 -7.03
CA TYR A 199 -15.28 -29.35 -7.92
C TYR A 199 -15.84 -29.18 -9.34
N PHE A 200 -14.99 -28.76 -10.29
CA PHE A 200 -15.35 -28.78 -11.70
C PHE A 200 -15.05 -30.17 -12.26
N ASP A 201 -15.96 -30.74 -13.07
CA ASP A 201 -15.77 -32.06 -13.68
C ASP A 201 -14.72 -32.02 -14.83
N GLN A 202 -13.49 -31.73 -14.44
CA GLN A 202 -12.29 -31.71 -15.28
C GLN A 202 -11.43 -32.91 -14.88
N ASP A 203 -11.86 -34.12 -15.22
CA ASP A 203 -11.08 -35.35 -15.00
C ASP A 203 -9.63 -35.26 -15.54
N ALA A 204 -8.65 -34.96 -14.69
CA ALA A 204 -7.24 -34.83 -15.07
C ALA A 204 -6.67 -36.07 -15.82
N LYS A 205 -7.35 -37.22 -15.77
CA LYS A 205 -7.00 -38.41 -16.57
C LYS A 205 -7.16 -38.19 -18.08
N MET A 206 -8.01 -37.26 -18.52
CA MET A 206 -8.14 -36.87 -19.93
C MET A 206 -6.87 -36.23 -20.50
N THR A 207 -6.07 -35.57 -19.66
CA THR A 207 -4.77 -34.99 -20.04
C THR A 207 -3.78 -36.08 -20.44
N LEU A 208 -3.94 -37.30 -19.92
CA LEU A 208 -3.06 -38.45 -20.18
C LEU A 208 -3.46 -39.28 -21.42
N THR A 209 -4.70 -39.14 -21.94
CA THR A 209 -5.20 -39.90 -23.11
C THR A 209 -4.73 -39.37 -24.49
N ARG A 210 -3.59 -38.66 -24.56
CA ARG A 210 -3.00 -38.24 -25.85
C ARG A 210 -2.01 -39.28 -26.43
N LEU A 211 -1.79 -40.41 -25.76
CA LEU A 211 -1.09 -41.55 -26.36
C LEU A 211 -2.12 -42.37 -27.18
N ASP A 212 -2.06 -42.26 -28.51
CA ASP A 212 -2.51 -43.25 -29.50
C ASP A 212 -3.92 -43.23 -30.15
N SER A 213 -4.74 -42.18 -30.05
CA SER A 213 -6.00 -42.15 -30.85
C SER A 213 -6.15 -40.92 -31.74
N SER A 214 -6.57 -41.16 -32.99
CA SER A 214 -6.94 -40.15 -33.97
C SER A 214 -7.96 -39.14 -33.42
N LEU A 215 -7.97 -37.92 -33.96
CA LEU A 215 -8.96 -36.88 -33.64
C LEU A 215 -10.38 -37.36 -34.02
N THR A 216 -11.10 -37.94 -33.07
CA THR A 216 -12.50 -38.32 -33.24
C THR A 216 -13.42 -37.13 -32.96
N ALA A 217 -14.61 -37.14 -33.57
CA ALA A 217 -15.63 -36.12 -33.30
C ALA A 217 -16.02 -36.06 -31.82
N ASP A 218 -16.04 -37.22 -31.14
CA ASP A 218 -16.35 -37.33 -29.71
C ASP A 218 -15.26 -36.69 -28.84
N TRP A 219 -13.98 -36.89 -29.19
CA TRP A 219 -12.88 -36.23 -28.50
C TRP A 219 -12.97 -34.70 -28.63
N ILE A 220 -13.24 -34.19 -29.84
CA ILE A 220 -13.39 -32.75 -30.07
C ILE A 220 -14.56 -32.18 -29.25
N LYS A 221 -15.69 -32.90 -29.19
CA LYS A 221 -16.86 -32.51 -28.40
C LYS A 221 -16.55 -32.47 -26.89
N LYS A 222 -15.79 -33.46 -26.41
CA LYS A 222 -15.38 -33.55 -25.01
C LYS A 222 -14.38 -32.44 -24.65
N LYS A 223 -13.38 -32.19 -25.50
CA LYS A 223 -12.42 -31.09 -25.33
C LYS A 223 -13.11 -29.72 -25.31
N LYS A 224 -14.05 -29.46 -26.23
CA LYS A 224 -14.86 -28.22 -26.20
C LYS A 224 -15.67 -28.08 -24.91
N SER A 225 -16.17 -29.19 -24.37
CA SER A 225 -16.94 -29.17 -23.12
C SER A 225 -16.04 -28.83 -21.93
N TRP A 226 -14.81 -29.33 -21.94
CA TRP A 226 -13.74 -29.02 -21.00
C TRP A 226 -13.30 -27.56 -21.04
N ASP A 227 -13.00 -27.04 -22.22
CA ASP A 227 -12.54 -25.65 -22.39
C ASP A 227 -13.58 -24.66 -21.83
N LYS A 228 -14.88 -24.98 -21.98
CA LYS A 228 -15.96 -24.22 -21.35
C LYS A 228 -15.90 -24.26 -19.82
N LEU A 229 -15.68 -25.44 -19.23
CA LEU A 229 -15.52 -25.57 -17.78
C LEU A 229 -14.29 -24.83 -17.28
N GLU A 230 -13.20 -24.83 -18.04
CA GLU A 230 -11.96 -24.11 -17.71
C GLU A 230 -12.22 -22.60 -17.67
N LEU A 231 -12.87 -22.04 -18.69
CA LEU A 231 -13.25 -20.62 -18.70
C LEU A 231 -14.19 -20.28 -17.53
N LEU A 232 -15.17 -21.14 -17.23
CA LEU A 232 -16.05 -20.96 -16.07
C LEU A 232 -15.30 -21.04 -14.75
N SER A 233 -14.29 -21.91 -14.65
CA SER A 233 -13.45 -22.04 -13.46
C SER A 233 -12.65 -20.76 -13.19
N ILE A 234 -12.13 -20.12 -14.24
CA ILE A 234 -11.42 -18.84 -14.13
C ILE A 234 -12.38 -17.74 -13.66
N ARG A 235 -13.58 -17.65 -14.25
CA ARG A 235 -14.59 -16.66 -13.81
C ARG A 235 -15.01 -16.91 -12.37
N PHE A 236 -15.22 -18.16 -11.98
CA PHE A 236 -15.58 -18.55 -10.63
C PHE A 236 -14.50 -18.16 -9.61
N LYS A 237 -13.21 -18.44 -9.92
CA LYS A 237 -12.08 -18.00 -9.09
C LYS A 237 -11.99 -16.47 -8.99
N SER A 238 -12.22 -15.75 -10.09
CA SER A 238 -12.18 -14.28 -10.08
C SER A 238 -13.25 -13.64 -9.19
N GLU A 239 -14.31 -14.38 -8.87
CA GLU A 239 -15.40 -13.96 -7.98
C GLU A 239 -15.24 -14.58 -6.57
N GLY A 240 -14.01 -14.94 -6.18
CA GLY A 240 -13.65 -15.42 -4.83
C GLY A 240 -13.93 -16.91 -4.57
N GLY A 241 -14.33 -17.67 -5.59
CA GLY A 241 -14.63 -19.09 -5.47
C GLY A 241 -13.40 -19.98 -5.27
N LEU A 242 -13.49 -21.00 -4.41
CA LEU A 242 -12.42 -21.98 -4.21
C LEU A 242 -12.66 -23.25 -5.03
N ILE A 243 -11.63 -23.70 -5.74
CA ILE A 243 -11.72 -24.92 -6.56
C ILE A 243 -10.90 -26.04 -5.93
N ARG A 244 -11.51 -27.21 -5.83
CA ARG A 244 -10.82 -28.47 -5.48
C ARG A 244 -10.53 -29.22 -6.77
N GLU A 245 -9.26 -29.60 -6.96
CA GLU A 245 -8.84 -30.43 -8.09
C GLU A 245 -9.24 -31.90 -7.93
N ILE A 246 -9.53 -32.31 -6.69
CA ILE A 246 -9.90 -33.67 -6.30
C ILE A 246 -11.24 -33.62 -5.56
N PRO A 247 -12.12 -34.63 -5.73
CA PRO A 247 -13.32 -34.76 -4.92
C PRO A 247 -12.96 -34.88 -3.43
N THR A 248 -13.29 -33.86 -2.64
CA THR A 248 -13.07 -33.80 -1.18
C THR A 248 -14.40 -33.53 -0.46
N GLU A 249 -14.49 -33.90 0.82
CA GLU A 249 -15.74 -33.82 1.59
C GLU A 249 -16.24 -32.38 1.87
N ASP A 250 -15.37 -31.38 1.70
CA ASP A 250 -15.64 -29.95 1.88
C ASP A 250 -16.19 -29.28 0.61
N VAL A 251 -16.25 -30.00 -0.51
CA VAL A 251 -16.87 -29.50 -1.75
C VAL A 251 -18.36 -29.28 -1.50
N THR A 252 -18.83 -28.06 -1.73
CA THR A 252 -20.24 -27.68 -1.58
C THR A 252 -21.02 -27.81 -2.88
N HIS A 253 -20.34 -27.68 -4.03
CA HIS A 253 -20.97 -27.70 -5.34
C HIS A 253 -20.11 -28.48 -6.35
N VAL A 254 -20.76 -29.19 -7.26
CA VAL A 254 -20.11 -29.89 -8.37
C VAL A 254 -20.63 -29.31 -9.68
N VAL A 255 -19.75 -28.87 -10.55
CA VAL A 255 -20.12 -28.20 -11.80
C VAL A 255 -19.81 -29.11 -12.99
N PHE A 256 -20.86 -29.36 -13.79
CA PHE A 256 -20.81 -30.18 -14.99
C PHE A 256 -21.06 -29.34 -16.24
N ASN A 257 -20.59 -29.86 -17.37
CA ASN A 257 -21.07 -29.39 -18.66
C ASN A 257 -22.31 -30.20 -19.04
N ASN A 258 -23.42 -29.54 -19.38
CA ASN A 258 -24.63 -30.26 -19.80
C ASN A 258 -24.46 -31.09 -21.09
N GLN A 259 -23.39 -30.85 -21.86
CA GLN A 259 -23.03 -31.63 -23.04
C GLN A 259 -22.22 -32.89 -22.72
N ASP A 260 -21.73 -33.02 -21.48
CA ASP A 260 -20.93 -34.14 -20.98
C ASP A 260 -21.31 -34.49 -19.53
N LEU A 261 -22.18 -35.48 -19.37
CA LEU A 261 -22.66 -35.97 -18.07
C LEU A 261 -22.14 -37.38 -17.75
N CYS A 262 -21.07 -37.84 -18.43
CA CYS A 262 -20.63 -39.23 -18.32
C CYS A 262 -20.21 -39.65 -16.90
N ARG A 263 -19.70 -38.70 -16.09
CA ARG A 263 -19.29 -38.92 -14.70
C ARG A 263 -20.35 -38.52 -13.67
N LEU A 264 -21.55 -38.13 -14.10
CA LEU A 264 -22.59 -37.63 -13.19
C LEU A 264 -22.96 -38.67 -12.14
N GLU A 265 -23.18 -39.94 -12.54
CA GLU A 265 -23.55 -41.01 -11.61
C GLU A 265 -22.40 -41.35 -10.63
N GLU A 266 -21.17 -41.42 -11.14
CA GLU A 266 -19.95 -41.64 -10.35
C GLU A 266 -19.80 -40.54 -9.29
N LEU A 267 -19.77 -39.27 -9.71
CA LEU A 267 -19.58 -38.14 -8.80
C LEU A 267 -20.78 -37.96 -7.87
N THR A 268 -22.00 -38.24 -8.32
CA THR A 268 -23.18 -38.27 -7.43
C THR A 268 -22.99 -39.27 -6.31
N ARG A 269 -22.40 -40.45 -6.56
CA ARG A 269 -22.09 -41.42 -5.49
C ARG A 269 -20.95 -40.94 -4.60
N THR A 270 -19.92 -40.30 -5.17
CA THR A 270 -18.77 -39.78 -4.43
C THR A 270 -19.16 -38.67 -3.44
N PHE A 271 -20.08 -37.79 -3.84
CA PHE A 271 -20.51 -36.65 -3.02
C PHE A 271 -21.84 -36.86 -2.28
N ARG A 272 -22.59 -37.92 -2.58
CA ARG A 272 -23.74 -38.33 -1.77
C ARG A 272 -23.23 -38.83 -0.42
N ARG A 273 -23.59 -38.11 0.63
CA ARG A 273 -23.63 -38.60 2.00
C ARG A 273 -24.89 -39.45 2.20
#